data_AF-A0A2U9INM4-F1
#
_entry.id   AF-A0A2U9INM4-F1
#
_cell.length_a   1.000
_cell.length_b   1.000
_cell.length_c   1.000
_cell.angle_alpha   90.00
_cell.angle_beta   90.00
_cell.angle_gamma   90.00
#
_symmetry.space_group_name_H-M   'P 1'
#
loop_
_entity.id
_entity.type
_entity.pdbx_description
1 polymer ?
#
loop_
_entity_poly.entity_id
_entity_poly.type
_entity_poly.pdbx_seq_one_letter_code
_entity_poly.pdbx_strand_id
1 'polypeptide(L)'
;MKLRIDKIPKTDEDLEEIQREVESEHHHHHEHEDESNKLEEALGELYSSIQSLQSKIDKMETDTNECKKEISRIYKIISKLLITLTTNDDNEKLKNLKEVLNLLE
;
A
#
# COMPACT_ATOMS: atom_id res chain seq x y z
N MET A 1 27.52 22.54 -22.82
CA MET A 1 28.46 23.12 -21.85
C MET A 1 29.57 23.81 -22.63
N LYS A 2 29.82 25.10 -22.39
CA LYS A 2 30.92 25.83 -23.03
C LYS A 2 32.08 25.82 -22.02
N LEU A 3 33.05 24.93 -22.21
CA LEU A 3 34.35 25.09 -21.57
C LEU A 3 34.87 26.47 -21.98
N ARG A 4 35.27 27.33 -21.03
CA ARG A 4 35.80 28.68 -21.29
C ARG A 4 37.23 28.65 -21.88
N ILE A 5 37.52 27.67 -22.73
CA ILE A 5 38.84 27.48 -23.30
C ILE A 5 38.77 27.88 -24.77
N ASP A 6 38.77 29.19 -25.01
CA ASP A 6 38.87 29.74 -26.38
C ASP A 6 40.29 29.60 -26.95
N LYS A 7 41.27 29.07 -26.19
CA LYS A 7 42.68 28.90 -26.61
C LYS A 7 43.30 27.61 -26.04
N ILE A 8 44.12 26.92 -26.85
CA ILE A 8 44.96 25.79 -26.41
C ILE A 8 45.78 26.21 -25.18
N PRO A 9 45.79 25.45 -24.07
CA PRO A 9 46.56 25.77 -22.88
C PRO A 9 48.05 25.80 -23.20
N LYS A 10 48.75 26.85 -22.75
CA LYS A 10 50.17 27.11 -23.10
C LYS A 10 51.09 27.23 -21.89
N THR A 11 50.54 27.28 -20.69
CA THR A 11 51.28 27.37 -19.44
C THR A 11 50.87 26.25 -18.48
N ASP A 12 51.73 25.94 -17.51
CA ASP A 12 51.44 24.94 -16.48
C ASP A 12 50.26 25.37 -15.60
N GLU A 13 50.08 26.69 -15.38
CA GLU A 13 48.91 27.24 -14.68
C GLU A 13 47.59 26.93 -15.42
N ASP A 14 47.56 26.99 -16.76
CA ASP A 14 46.36 26.66 -17.54
C ASP A 14 45.99 25.17 -17.35
N LEU A 15 47.00 24.29 -17.27
CA LEU A 15 46.78 22.85 -17.06
C LEU A 15 46.29 22.56 -15.63
N GLU A 16 46.82 23.26 -14.63
CA GLU A 16 46.35 23.15 -13.24
C GLU A 16 44.92 23.68 -13.05
N GLU A 17 44.53 24.73 -13.76
CA GLU A 17 43.16 25.26 -13.73
C GLU A 17 42.19 24.27 -14.36
N ILE A 18 42.54 23.68 -15.51
CA ILE A 18 41.75 22.61 -16.14
C ILE A 18 41.62 21.40 -15.22
N GLN A 19 42.72 20.98 -14.59
CA GLN A 19 42.69 19.86 -13.65
C GLN A 19 41.74 20.15 -12.47
N ARG A 20 41.79 21.36 -11.90
CA ARG A 20 40.88 21.78 -10.82
C ARG A 20 39.41 21.81 -11.26
N GLU A 21 39.12 22.34 -12.45
CA GLU A 21 37.75 22.35 -12.99
C GLU A 21 37.23 20.93 -13.20
N VAL A 22 38.03 20.04 -13.80
CA VAL A 22 37.65 18.64 -14.04
C VAL A 22 37.46 17.88 -12.73
N GLU A 23 38.35 18.04 -11.75
CA GLU A 23 38.22 17.41 -10.42
C GLU A 23 36.97 17.91 -9.69
N SER A 24 36.68 19.22 -9.74
CA SER A 24 35.47 19.81 -9.17
C SER A 24 34.19 19.28 -9.83
N GLU A 25 34.17 19.19 -11.16
CA GLU A 25 33.02 18.62 -11.89
C GLU A 25 32.83 17.14 -11.60
N HIS A 26 33.92 16.38 -11.46
CA HIS A 26 33.86 14.95 -11.13
C HIS A 26 33.28 14.75 -9.73
N HIS A 27 33.71 15.54 -8.75
CA HIS A 27 33.14 15.51 -7.39
C HIS A 27 31.64 15.86 -7.38
N HIS A 28 31.21 16.87 -8.13
CA HIS A 28 29.78 17.19 -8.26
C HIS A 28 28.98 16.07 -8.93
N HIS A 29 29.56 15.36 -9.91
CA HIS A 29 28.89 14.23 -10.56
C HIS A 29 28.67 13.06 -9.59
N HIS A 30 29.69 12.72 -8.78
CA HIS A 30 29.57 11.67 -7.76
C HIS A 30 28.54 12.03 -6.68
N GLU A 31 28.51 13.29 -6.23
CA GLU A 31 27.50 13.74 -5.26
C GLU A 31 26.07 13.63 -5.81
N HIS A 32 25.87 14.00 -7.08
CA HIS A 32 24.57 13.88 -7.73
C HIS A 32 24.15 12.42 -7.97
N GLU A 33 25.10 11.53 -8.27
CA GLU A 33 24.84 10.09 -8.42
C GLU A 33 24.43 9.47 -7.07
N ASP A 34 25.10 9.82 -5.98
CA ASP A 34 24.76 9.39 -4.61
C ASP A 34 23.38 9.90 -4.17
N GLU A 35 23.04 11.16 -4.46
CA GLU A 35 21.70 11.71 -4.19
C GLU A 35 20.62 11.02 -5.03
N SER A 36 20.90 10.75 -6.30
CA SER A 36 19.97 10.03 -7.19
C SER A 36 19.73 8.60 -6.70
N ASN A 37 20.77 7.88 -6.28
CA ASN A 37 20.66 6.53 -5.75
C ASN A 37 19.82 6.49 -4.45
N LYS A 38 20.02 7.46 -3.54
CA LYS A 38 19.20 7.60 -2.32
C LYS A 38 17.74 7.90 -2.64
N LEU A 39 17.48 8.69 -3.67
CA LEU A 39 16.12 8.98 -4.12
C LEU A 39 15.45 7.73 -4.69
N GLU A 40 16.16 6.93 -5.51
CA GLU A 40 15.64 5.67 -6.02
C GLU A 40 15.34 4.66 -4.92
N GLU A 41 16.23 4.53 -3.93
CA GLU A 41 16.01 3.68 -2.75
C GLU A 41 14.76 4.12 -1.98
N ALA A 42 14.64 5.41 -1.67
CA ALA A 42 13.48 5.97 -0.98
C ALA A 42 12.18 5.77 -1.76
N LEU A 43 12.21 5.89 -3.09
CA LEU A 43 11.05 5.61 -3.95
C LEU A 43 10.69 4.12 -3.94
N GLY A 44 11.68 3.23 -3.93
CA GLY A 44 11.47 1.78 -3.83
C GLY A 44 10.84 1.37 -2.49
N GLU A 45 11.31 1.94 -1.38
CA GLU A 45 10.73 1.74 -0.06
C GLU A 45 9.29 2.27 0.03
N LEU A 46 9.05 3.46 -0.53
CA LEU A 46 7.72 4.06 -0.58
C LEU A 46 6.77 3.19 -1.41
N TYR A 47 7.22 2.71 -2.56
CA TYR A 47 6.42 1.83 -3.42
C TYR A 47 6.06 0.53 -2.70
N SER A 48 7.02 -0.11 -2.05
CA SER A 48 6.81 -1.33 -1.26
C SER A 48 5.84 -1.09 -0.11
N SER A 49 5.95 0.07 0.56
CA SER A 49 5.05 0.49 1.63
C SER A 49 3.62 0.70 1.13
N ILE A 50 3.44 1.34 -0.03
CA ILE A 50 2.14 1.52 -0.67
C ILE A 50 1.51 0.18 -1.03
N GLN A 51 2.27 -0.75 -1.62
CA GLN A 51 1.77 -2.09 -1.94
C GLN A 51 1.32 -2.87 -0.69
N SER A 52 2.09 -2.76 0.40
CA SER A 52 1.75 -3.36 1.69
C SER A 52 0.46 -2.77 2.27
N LEU A 53 0.30 -1.44 2.19
CA LEU A 53 -0.93 -0.76 2.61
C LEU A 53 -2.14 -1.19 1.76
N GLN A 54 -1.98 -1.28 0.43
CA GLN A 54 -3.06 -1.75 -0.45
C GLN A 54 -3.51 -3.16 -0.07
N SER A 55 -2.56 -4.07 0.16
CA SER A 55 -2.85 -5.45 0.56
C SER A 55 -3.60 -5.52 1.90
N LYS A 56 -3.27 -4.63 2.84
CA LYS A 56 -3.98 -4.51 4.13
C LYS A 56 -5.40 -3.98 3.93
N ILE A 57 -5.59 -2.99 3.05
CA ILE A 57 -6.90 -2.44 2.72
C ILE A 57 -7.80 -3.52 2.12
N ASP A 58 -7.31 -4.26 1.12
CA ASP A 58 -8.07 -5.31 0.44
C ASP A 58 -8.51 -6.43 1.41
N LYS A 59 -7.60 -6.81 2.32
CA LYS A 59 -7.92 -7.76 3.39
C LYS A 59 -8.99 -7.20 4.32
N MET A 60 -8.84 -5.96 4.75
CA MET A 60 -9.79 -5.31 5.68
C MET A 60 -11.18 -5.15 5.05
N GLU A 61 -11.25 -4.89 3.74
CA GLU A 61 -12.50 -4.86 2.99
C GLU A 61 -13.18 -6.24 2.93
N THR A 62 -12.39 -7.30 2.72
CA THR A 62 -12.86 -8.69 2.75
C THR A 62 -13.42 -9.05 4.13
N ASP A 63 -12.65 -8.83 5.19
CA ASP A 63 -13.05 -9.09 6.57
C ASP A 63 -14.32 -8.30 6.95
N THR A 64 -14.42 -7.04 6.49
CA THR A 64 -15.61 -6.20 6.69
C THR A 64 -16.84 -6.78 5.99
N ASN A 65 -16.69 -7.27 4.77
CA ASN A 65 -17.79 -7.87 4.02
C ASN A 65 -18.24 -9.21 4.62
N GLU A 66 -17.32 -10.01 5.17
CA GLU A 66 -17.66 -11.21 5.94
C GLU A 66 -18.41 -10.83 7.22
N CYS A 67 -17.93 -9.84 7.98
CA CYS A 67 -18.61 -9.36 9.17
C CYS A 67 -20.05 -8.89 8.88
N LYS A 68 -20.27 -8.15 7.79
CA LYS A 68 -21.61 -7.73 7.35
C LYS A 68 -22.53 -8.92 7.06
N LYS A 69 -22.01 -10.00 6.47
CA LYS A 69 -22.77 -11.23 6.21
C LYS A 69 -23.16 -11.91 7.51
N GLU A 70 -22.22 -12.04 8.45
CA GLU A 70 -22.49 -12.65 9.75
C GLU A 70 -23.50 -11.84 10.57
N ILE A 71 -23.38 -10.51 10.60
CA ILE A 71 -24.38 -9.63 11.22
C ILE A 71 -25.76 -9.85 10.60
N SER A 72 -25.85 -9.90 9.27
CA SER A 72 -27.11 -10.16 8.56
C SER A 72 -27.70 -11.53 8.90
N ARG A 73 -26.85 -12.55 9.05
CA ARG A 73 -27.22 -13.91 9.46
C ARG A 73 -27.79 -13.92 10.88
N ILE A 74 -27.12 -13.23 11.82
CA ILE A 74 -27.59 -13.05 13.21
C ILE A 74 -28.97 -12.39 13.25
N TYR A 75 -29.17 -11.29 12.51
CA TYR A 75 -30.47 -10.62 12.47
C TYR A 75 -31.60 -11.53 11.95
N LYS A 76 -31.31 -12.36 10.93
CA LYS A 76 -32.29 -13.34 10.43
C LYS A 76 -32.63 -14.41 11.47
N ILE A 77 -31.63 -14.92 12.20
CA ILE A 77 -31.83 -15.88 13.29
C ILE A 77 -32.71 -15.26 14.38
N ILE A 78 -32.37 -14.07 14.86
CA ILE A 78 -33.13 -13.35 15.90
C ILE A 78 -34.58 -13.13 15.45
N SER A 79 -34.78 -12.69 14.21
CA SER A 79 -36.13 -12.49 13.65
C SER A 79 -36.96 -13.78 13.67
N LYS A 80 -36.38 -14.91 13.25
CA LYS A 80 -37.08 -16.21 13.29
C LYS A 80 -37.35 -16.71 14.71
N LEU A 81 -36.42 -16.47 15.65
CA LEU A 81 -36.62 -16.80 17.06
C LEU A 81 -37.77 -15.98 17.65
N LEU A 82 -37.87 -14.68 17.35
CA LEU A 82 -39.00 -13.83 17.76
C LEU A 82 -40.34 -14.31 17.20
N ILE A 83 -40.36 -14.70 15.92
CA ILE A 83 -41.56 -15.31 15.31
C ILE A 83 -41.93 -16.59 16.08
N THR A 84 -40.97 -17.48 16.30
CA THR A 84 -41.18 -18.74 17.01
C THR A 84 -41.75 -18.54 18.43
N LEU A 85 -41.26 -17.53 19.16
CA LEU A 85 -41.74 -17.19 20.51
C LEU A 85 -43.19 -16.69 20.53
N THR A 86 -43.67 -16.10 19.42
CA THR A 86 -45.01 -15.51 19.30
C THR A 86 -46.01 -16.41 18.55
N THR A 87 -45.53 -17.44 17.85
CA THR A 87 -46.35 -18.49 17.25
C THR A 87 -47.04 -19.33 18.33
N ASN A 88 -48.32 -19.68 18.14
CA ASN A 88 -49.06 -20.56 19.05
C ASN A 88 -49.12 -22.01 18.58
N ASP A 89 -49.00 -22.27 17.27
CA ASP A 89 -48.99 -23.60 16.69
C ASP A 89 -47.61 -24.28 16.82
N ASP A 90 -47.59 -25.46 17.43
CA ASP A 90 -46.35 -26.17 17.72
C ASP A 90 -45.67 -26.75 16.46
N ASN A 91 -46.43 -27.04 15.40
CA ASN A 91 -45.85 -27.50 14.13
C ASN A 91 -45.13 -26.35 13.40
N GLU A 92 -45.72 -25.15 13.39
CA GLU A 92 -45.09 -23.94 12.87
C GLU A 92 -43.85 -23.55 13.69
N LYS A 93 -43.90 -23.66 15.03
CA LYS A 93 -42.71 -23.47 15.87
C LYS A 93 -41.60 -24.44 15.48
N LEU A 94 -41.92 -25.73 15.37
CA LEU A 94 -40.93 -26.75 14.98
C LEU A 94 -40.31 -26.45 13.61
N LYS A 95 -41.13 -26.01 12.65
CA LYS A 95 -40.64 -25.57 11.33
C LYS A 95 -39.68 -24.38 11.45
N ASN A 96 -40.07 -23.34 12.17
CA ASN A 96 -39.24 -22.14 12.36
C ASN A 96 -37.91 -22.45 13.07
N LEU A 97 -37.93 -23.33 14.08
CA LEU A 97 -36.72 -23.79 14.77
C LEU A 97 -35.79 -24.60 13.86
N LYS A 98 -36.33 -25.45 12.98
CA LYS A 98 -35.51 -26.13 11.95
C LYS A 98 -34.86 -25.15 10.98
N GLU A 99 -35.58 -24.11 10.59
CA GLU A 99 -35.01 -23.05 9.74
C GLU A 99 -33.94 -22.22 10.46
N VAL A 100 -34.07 -22.01 11.77
CA VAL A 100 -33.01 -21.40 12.60
C VAL A 100 -31.80 -22.31 12.67
N LEU A 101 -31.98 -23.62 12.86
CA LEU A 101 -30.88 -24.58 12.89
C LEU A 101 -30.09 -24.57 11.57
N ASN A 102 -30.79 -24.58 10.43
CA ASN A 102 -30.17 -24.46 9.10
C ASN A 102 -29.43 -23.13 8.90
N LEU A 103 -29.80 -22.08 9.63
CA LEU A 103 -29.10 -20.81 9.63
C LEU A 103 -27.95 -20.76 10.64
N LEU A 104 -27.72 -21.78 11.46
CA LEU A 104 -26.57 -21.87 12.38
C LEU A 104 -25.46 -22.80 11.83
N GLU A 105 -25.84 -23.78 11.02
CA GLU A 105 -24.95 -24.67 10.26
C GLU A 105 -24.35 -23.99 9.02
#